data_AF-A0A257X3I7-F1
#
_entry.id   AF-A0A257X3I7-F1
#
_cell.length_a   1.000
_cell.length_b   1.000
_cell.length_c   1.000
_cell.angle_alpha   90.00
_cell.angle_beta   90.00
_cell.angle_gamma   90.00
#
_symmetry.space_group_name_H-M   'P 1'
#
loop_
_entity.id
_entity.type
_entity.pdbx_description
1 polymer ?
#
loop_
_entity_poly.entity_id
_entity_poly.type
_entity_poly.pdbx_seq_one_letter_code
_entity_poly.pdbx_strand_id
1 'polypeptide(L)'
;MEVAYAYYRSGDRVQALAACERFIRLHPNHPNIDYIFYLRGLVDFNEDMGFMSKISRQDMTERDPKGLRDSFDALKELITRYPDSKYVPDAKARMGYLVNALAAAEVHVARYYFRRGAYLAAANRAQFAISNFQESPSTEEALYILTRSYEQLGLSDLQEDAQRVMVKNFPDSTYPELGFQDGKDDPWWKLW
;
A
#
# COMPACT_ATOMS: atom_id res chain seq x y z
N MET A 1 -16.09 6.41 -23.71
CA MET A 1 -16.49 6.26 -22.29
C MET A 1 -17.11 4.91 -22.05
N GLU A 2 -18.28 4.63 -22.64
CA GLU A 2 -19.00 3.34 -22.46
C GLU A 2 -18.15 2.09 -22.67
N VAL A 3 -17.30 2.08 -23.72
CA VAL A 3 -16.41 0.94 -24.02
C VAL A 3 -15.41 0.67 -22.89
N ALA A 4 -14.77 1.72 -22.36
CA ALA A 4 -13.81 1.58 -21.27
C ALA A 4 -14.50 1.08 -19.99
N TYR A 5 -15.69 1.60 -19.70
CA TYR A 5 -16.49 1.16 -18.55
C TYR A 5 -16.95 -0.29 -18.70
N ALA A 6 -17.38 -0.70 -19.90
CA ALA A 6 -17.77 -2.08 -20.16
C ALA A 6 -16.59 -3.05 -19.93
N TYR A 7 -15.39 -2.72 -20.42
CA TYR A 7 -14.19 -3.52 -20.16
C TYR A 7 -13.86 -3.59 -18.68
N TYR A 8 -13.88 -2.45 -17.97
CA TYR A 8 -13.70 -2.41 -16.51
C TYR A 8 -14.68 -3.34 -15.79
N ARG A 9 -15.97 -3.27 -16.13
CA ARG A 9 -17.02 -4.10 -15.51
C ARG A 9 -16.89 -5.58 -15.85
N SER A 10 -16.28 -5.92 -16.99
CA SER A 10 -15.98 -7.31 -17.37
C SER A 10 -14.70 -7.86 -16.74
N GLY A 11 -13.93 -7.03 -16.03
CA GLY A 11 -12.63 -7.40 -15.46
C GLY A 11 -11.48 -7.44 -16.49
N ASP A 12 -11.71 -7.03 -17.73
CA ASP A 12 -10.68 -6.96 -18.76
C ASP A 12 -9.81 -5.70 -18.57
N ARG A 13 -8.85 -5.82 -17.65
CA ARG A 13 -7.93 -4.75 -17.27
C ARG A 13 -7.18 -4.15 -18.47
N VAL A 14 -6.64 -5.01 -19.35
CA VAL A 14 -5.79 -4.58 -20.47
C VAL A 14 -6.61 -3.77 -21.47
N GLN A 15 -7.80 -4.25 -21.83
CA GLN A 15 -8.66 -3.54 -22.76
C GLN A 15 -9.24 -2.26 -22.13
N ALA A 16 -9.55 -2.27 -20.83
CA ALA A 16 -10.04 -1.09 -20.13
C ALA A 16 -9.01 0.04 -20.11
N LEU A 17 -7.73 -0.25 -19.77
CA LEU A 17 -6.65 0.73 -19.80
C LEU A 17 -6.44 1.30 -21.21
N ALA A 18 -6.33 0.42 -22.21
CA ALA A 18 -6.16 0.84 -23.60
C ALA A 18 -7.32 1.72 -24.10
N ALA A 19 -8.55 1.40 -23.69
CA ALA A 19 -9.73 2.20 -24.03
C ALA A 19 -9.73 3.57 -23.32
N CYS A 20 -9.30 3.64 -22.06
CA CYS A 20 -9.12 4.89 -21.32
C CYS A 20 -8.07 5.79 -22.00
N GLU A 21 -6.88 5.27 -22.27
CA GLU A 21 -5.79 6.02 -22.93
C GLU A 21 -6.20 6.53 -24.31
N ARG A 22 -6.84 5.66 -25.11
CA ARG A 22 -7.36 6.05 -26.42
C ARG A 22 -8.39 7.18 -26.31
N PHE A 23 -9.28 7.12 -25.32
CA PHE A 23 -10.27 8.18 -25.12
C PHE A 23 -9.61 9.50 -24.71
N ILE A 24 -8.66 9.48 -23.76
CA ILE A 24 -7.94 10.67 -23.32
C ILE A 24 -7.23 11.34 -24.49
N ARG A 25 -6.58 10.55 -25.35
CA ARG A 25 -5.85 11.05 -26.52
C ARG A 25 -6.77 11.63 -27.61
N LEU A 26 -7.89 10.97 -27.89
CA LEU A 26 -8.79 11.37 -28.98
C LEU A 26 -9.78 12.48 -28.58
N HIS A 27 -10.11 12.59 -27.30
CA HIS A 27 -11.14 13.50 -26.80
C HIS A 27 -10.70 14.27 -25.53
N PRO A 28 -9.57 15.01 -25.56
CA PRO A 28 -9.01 15.65 -24.37
C PRO A 28 -9.91 16.73 -23.75
N ASN A 29 -10.76 17.37 -24.56
CA ASN A 29 -11.67 18.44 -24.13
C ASN A 29 -13.11 17.94 -23.84
N HIS A 30 -13.30 16.62 -23.74
CA HIS A 30 -14.63 16.07 -23.47
C HIS A 30 -15.11 16.48 -22.07
N PRO A 31 -16.38 16.87 -21.87
CA PRO A 31 -16.88 17.36 -20.58
C PRO A 31 -16.67 16.39 -19.40
N ASN A 32 -16.75 15.09 -19.67
CA ASN A 32 -16.55 14.02 -18.68
C ASN A 32 -15.15 13.38 -18.74
N ILE A 33 -14.13 14.11 -19.22
CA ILE A 33 -12.77 13.56 -19.32
C ILE A 33 -12.21 13.15 -17.94
N ASP A 34 -12.59 13.88 -16.90
CA ASP A 34 -12.28 13.60 -15.50
C ASP A 34 -12.73 12.19 -15.07
N TYR A 35 -13.92 11.75 -15.49
CA TYR A 35 -14.37 10.38 -15.24
C TYR A 35 -13.45 9.32 -15.86
N ILE A 36 -12.85 9.59 -17.01
CA ILE A 36 -11.94 8.63 -17.67
C ILE A 36 -10.61 8.52 -16.93
N PHE A 37 -10.08 9.65 -16.44
CA PHE A 37 -8.91 9.63 -15.56
C PHE A 37 -9.20 8.86 -14.26
N TYR A 38 -10.38 9.07 -13.68
CA TYR A 38 -10.84 8.31 -12.51
C TYR A 38 -10.97 6.81 -12.81
N LEU A 39 -11.66 6.45 -13.90
CA LEU A 39 -11.86 5.06 -14.31
C LEU A 39 -10.54 4.35 -14.58
N ARG A 40 -9.56 5.03 -15.19
CA ARG A 40 -8.21 4.48 -15.38
C ARG A 40 -7.56 4.09 -14.05
N GLY A 41 -7.69 4.92 -13.02
CA GLY A 41 -7.22 4.59 -11.67
C GLY A 41 -7.97 3.41 -11.05
N LEU A 42 -9.28 3.30 -11.30
CA LEU A 42 -10.08 2.17 -10.82
C LEU A 42 -9.75 0.84 -11.48
N VAL A 43 -9.33 0.84 -12.74
CA VAL A 43 -8.99 -0.39 -13.47
C VAL A 43 -7.82 -1.13 -12.82
N ASP A 44 -6.84 -0.38 -12.29
CA ASP A 44 -5.72 -0.95 -11.53
C ASP A 44 -6.01 -1.06 -10.03
N PHE A 45 -7.09 -0.43 -9.55
CA PHE A 45 -7.56 -0.53 -8.18
C PHE A 45 -8.27 -1.87 -7.96
N ASN A 46 -7.56 -2.84 -7.40
CA ASN A 46 -8.15 -4.14 -7.11
C ASN A 46 -8.93 -4.10 -5.78
N GLU A 47 -10.26 -3.98 -5.83
CA GLU A 47 -11.14 -3.97 -4.65
C GLU A 47 -11.10 -5.28 -3.84
N ASP A 48 -10.75 -6.41 -4.46
CA ASP A 48 -10.68 -7.72 -3.79
C ASP A 48 -9.62 -7.76 -2.69
N MET A 49 -8.67 -6.82 -2.68
CA MET A 49 -7.61 -6.73 -1.68
C MET A 49 -8.10 -6.28 -0.30
N GLY A 50 -9.26 -5.63 -0.20
CA GLY A 50 -9.81 -5.16 1.09
C GLY A 50 -10.70 -6.17 1.79
N PHE A 51 -11.53 -6.89 1.02
CA PHE A 51 -12.59 -7.75 1.56
C PHE A 51 -12.18 -9.22 1.67
N MET A 52 -11.52 -9.78 0.64
CA MET A 52 -11.08 -11.19 0.69
C MET A 52 -9.81 -11.39 1.52
N SER A 53 -8.93 -10.39 1.65
CA SER A 53 -7.71 -10.52 2.46
C SER A 53 -7.99 -10.62 3.97
N LYS A 54 -9.08 -10.03 4.46
CA LYS A 54 -9.49 -10.20 5.87
C LYS A 54 -10.01 -11.61 6.16
N ILE A 55 -10.50 -12.32 5.15
CA ILE A 55 -11.15 -13.64 5.28
C ILE A 55 -10.18 -14.76 4.92
N SER A 56 -9.48 -14.62 3.81
CA SER A 56 -8.39 -15.48 3.38
C SER A 56 -7.11 -14.86 3.93
N ARG A 57 -6.54 -15.47 4.98
CA ARG A 57 -5.20 -15.18 5.54
C ARG A 57 -4.06 -15.44 4.52
N GLN A 58 -4.34 -15.31 3.22
CA GLN A 58 -3.38 -15.38 2.14
C GLN A 58 -2.54 -14.11 2.13
N ASP A 59 -1.26 -14.32 1.93
CA ASP A 59 -0.21 -13.33 2.05
C ASP A 59 -0.41 -12.20 1.02
N MET A 60 -0.81 -11.03 1.51
CA MET A 60 -1.20 -9.87 0.70
C MET A 60 -0.07 -9.35 -0.19
N THR A 61 1.17 -9.73 0.11
CA THR A 61 2.37 -9.26 -0.59
C THR A 61 2.73 -10.01 -1.85
N GLU A 62 2.09 -11.16 -2.10
CA GLU A 62 2.40 -11.96 -3.28
C GLU A 62 1.80 -11.38 -4.57
N ARG A 63 0.91 -10.38 -4.48
CA ARG A 63 0.28 -9.73 -5.64
C ARG A 63 0.95 -8.41 -6.01
N ASP A 64 1.12 -8.23 -7.32
CA ASP A 64 1.97 -7.23 -7.98
C ASP A 64 1.79 -5.79 -7.42
N PRO A 65 2.76 -5.27 -6.65
CA PRO A 65 2.76 -3.89 -6.15
C PRO A 65 2.67 -2.85 -7.26
N LYS A 66 2.99 -3.22 -8.50
CA LYS A 66 2.90 -2.33 -9.66
C LYS A 66 1.47 -1.85 -9.89
N GLY A 67 0.45 -2.72 -9.78
CA GLY A 67 -0.94 -2.32 -9.96
C GLY A 67 -1.38 -1.25 -8.94
N LEU A 68 -0.93 -1.38 -7.69
CA LEU A 68 -1.20 -0.38 -6.66
C LEU A 68 -0.58 0.99 -6.98
N ARG A 69 0.67 0.98 -7.48
CA ARG A 69 1.38 2.21 -7.88
C ARG A 69 0.74 2.84 -9.10
N ASP A 70 0.44 2.04 -10.12
CA ASP A 70 -0.23 2.49 -11.36
C ASP A 70 -1.59 3.13 -11.05
N SER A 71 -2.38 2.51 -10.16
CA SER A 71 -3.64 3.06 -9.67
C SER A 71 -3.45 4.39 -8.93
N PHE A 72 -2.46 4.47 -8.02
CA PHE A 72 -2.18 5.68 -7.26
C PHE A 72 -1.78 6.83 -8.18
N ASP A 73 -0.88 6.59 -9.12
CA ASP A 73 -0.41 7.60 -10.07
C ASP A 73 -1.55 8.08 -10.99
N ALA A 74 -2.42 7.16 -11.42
CA ALA A 74 -3.58 7.53 -12.23
C ALA A 74 -4.60 8.40 -11.47
N LEU A 75 -4.88 8.08 -10.20
CA LEU A 75 -5.75 8.89 -9.33
C LEU A 75 -5.10 10.24 -8.97
N LYS A 76 -3.78 10.26 -8.77
CA LYS A 76 -3.02 11.50 -8.55
C LYS A 76 -3.10 12.42 -9.76
N GLU A 77 -3.03 11.87 -10.96
CA GLU A 77 -3.18 12.64 -12.20
C GLU A 77 -4.57 13.27 -12.31
N LEU A 78 -5.64 12.54 -11.96
CA LEU A 78 -7.00 13.08 -11.88
C LEU A 78 -7.05 14.31 -10.95
N ILE A 79 -6.57 14.16 -9.71
CA ILE A 79 -6.65 15.24 -8.71
C ILE A 79 -5.83 16.46 -9.14
N THR A 80 -4.68 16.21 -9.78
CA THR A 80 -3.78 17.28 -10.22
C THR A 80 -4.34 18.05 -11.40
N ARG A 81 -4.96 17.35 -12.38
CA ARG A 81 -5.50 17.97 -13.59
C ARG A 81 -6.92 18.50 -13.42
N TYR A 82 -7.73 17.85 -12.58
CA TYR A 82 -9.16 18.14 -12.40
C TYR A 82 -9.52 18.22 -10.91
N PRO A 83 -8.96 19.20 -10.16
CA PRO A 83 -9.13 19.29 -8.70
C PRO A 83 -10.59 19.50 -8.25
N ASP A 84 -11.44 20.06 -9.13
CA ASP A 84 -12.86 20.32 -8.86
C ASP A 84 -13.79 19.18 -9.33
N SER A 85 -13.23 18.07 -9.84
CA SER A 85 -14.03 16.94 -10.27
C SER A 85 -14.79 16.31 -9.09
N LYS A 86 -16.03 15.90 -9.35
CA LYS A 86 -16.86 15.17 -8.36
C LYS A 86 -16.25 13.86 -7.87
N TYR A 87 -15.27 13.31 -8.59
CA TYR A 87 -14.59 12.05 -8.24
C TYR A 87 -13.39 12.25 -7.30
N VAL A 88 -12.95 13.50 -7.07
CA VAL A 88 -11.76 13.81 -6.24
C VAL A 88 -11.89 13.30 -4.79
N PRO A 89 -13.03 13.45 -4.09
CA PRO A 89 -13.14 12.95 -2.72
C PRO A 89 -12.92 11.43 -2.62
N ASP A 90 -13.50 10.66 -3.55
CA ASP A 90 -13.33 9.21 -3.58
C ASP A 90 -11.90 8.81 -4.00
N ALA A 91 -11.35 9.48 -5.01
CA ALA A 91 -9.96 9.26 -5.44
C ALA A 91 -8.96 9.48 -4.29
N LYS A 92 -9.15 10.52 -3.46
CA LYS A 92 -8.32 10.76 -2.26
C LYS A 92 -8.43 9.61 -1.25
N ALA A 93 -9.64 9.15 -0.98
CA ALA A 93 -9.86 8.03 -0.06
C ALA A 93 -9.17 6.74 -0.55
N ARG A 94 -9.30 6.44 -1.85
CA ARG A 94 -8.63 5.30 -2.48
C ARG A 94 -7.12 5.45 -2.48
N MET A 95 -6.57 6.63 -2.75
CA MET A 95 -5.13 6.90 -2.64
C MET A 95 -4.61 6.64 -1.22
N GLY A 96 -5.35 7.03 -0.19
CA GLY A 96 -5.00 6.70 1.20
C GLY A 96 -4.95 5.19 1.45
N TYR A 97 -5.93 4.45 0.93
CA TYR A 97 -5.91 2.98 0.97
C TYR A 97 -4.68 2.39 0.24
N LEU A 98 -4.38 2.87 -0.96
CA LEU A 98 -3.24 2.41 -1.77
C LEU A 98 -1.90 2.65 -1.05
N VAL A 99 -1.73 3.82 -0.43
CA VAL A 99 -0.55 4.16 0.39
C VAL A 99 -0.40 3.18 1.54
N ASN A 100 -1.48 2.89 2.26
CA ASN A 100 -1.45 1.92 3.36
C ASN A 100 -1.12 0.51 2.88
N ALA A 101 -1.67 0.08 1.74
CA ALA A 101 -1.38 -1.23 1.15
C ALA A 101 0.09 -1.35 0.69
N LEU A 102 0.64 -0.31 0.05
CA LEU A 102 2.05 -0.26 -0.35
C LEU A 102 2.99 -0.31 0.85
N ALA A 103 2.67 0.44 1.91
CA ALA A 103 3.43 0.42 3.15
C ALA A 103 3.42 -0.96 3.82
N ALA A 104 2.25 -1.57 3.94
CA ALA A 104 2.10 -2.91 4.50
C ALA A 104 2.92 -3.94 3.70
N ALA A 105 2.96 -3.80 2.37
CA ALA A 105 3.74 -4.69 1.54
C ALA A 105 5.25 -4.58 1.77
N GLU A 106 5.78 -3.36 1.86
CA GLU A 106 7.21 -3.15 2.16
C GLU A 106 7.57 -3.66 3.55
N VAL A 107 6.72 -3.44 4.56
CA VAL A 107 6.92 -3.91 5.93
C VAL A 107 6.88 -5.43 6.02
N HIS A 108 5.97 -6.08 5.29
CA HIS A 108 5.94 -7.53 5.24
C HIS A 108 7.21 -8.11 4.61
N VAL A 109 7.71 -7.53 3.51
CA VAL A 109 9.01 -7.92 2.93
C VAL A 109 10.16 -7.67 3.92
N ALA A 110 10.12 -6.57 4.66
CA ALA A 110 11.09 -6.28 5.73
C ALA A 110 11.07 -7.38 6.81
N ARG A 111 9.89 -7.77 7.28
CA ARG A 111 9.68 -8.85 8.25
C ARG A 111 10.21 -10.18 7.75
N TYR A 112 9.94 -10.52 6.48
CA TYR A 112 10.45 -11.72 5.84
C TYR A 112 11.98 -11.77 5.83
N TYR A 113 12.65 -10.68 5.44
CA TYR A 113 14.10 -10.60 5.48
C TYR A 113 14.66 -10.68 6.90
N PHE A 114 14.01 -10.01 7.86
CA PHE A 114 14.42 -10.02 9.26
C PHE A 114 14.42 -11.44 9.83
N ARG A 115 13.32 -12.20 9.62
CA ARG A 115 13.21 -13.60 10.08
C ARG A 115 14.27 -14.53 9.48
N ARG A 116 14.85 -14.18 8.34
CA ARG A 116 15.92 -14.93 7.67
C ARG A 116 17.33 -14.45 8.02
N GLY A 117 17.46 -13.51 8.97
CA GLY A 117 18.75 -12.94 9.36
C GLY A 117 19.34 -11.95 8.35
N ALA A 118 18.59 -11.56 7.32
CA ALA A 118 19.02 -10.58 6.34
C ALA A 118 18.76 -9.15 6.85
N TYR A 119 19.39 -8.78 7.97
CA TYR A 119 19.07 -7.56 8.72
C TYR A 119 19.30 -6.27 7.93
N LEU A 120 20.34 -6.21 7.08
CA LEU A 120 20.55 -5.05 6.20
C LEU A 120 19.40 -4.87 5.19
N ALA A 121 18.92 -5.97 4.60
CA ALA A 121 17.79 -5.93 3.67
C ALA A 121 16.48 -5.56 4.39
N ALA A 122 16.27 -6.09 5.59
CA ALA A 122 15.14 -5.73 6.44
C ALA A 122 15.15 -4.23 6.80
N ALA A 123 16.29 -3.70 7.26
CA ALA A 123 16.46 -2.29 7.57
C ALA A 123 16.17 -1.40 6.35
N ASN A 124 16.70 -1.74 5.17
CA ASN A 124 16.45 -0.98 3.94
C ASN A 124 14.96 -0.93 3.57
N ARG A 125 14.24 -2.05 3.72
CA ARG A 125 12.80 -2.12 3.43
C ARG A 125 11.97 -1.35 4.45
N ALA A 126 12.30 -1.49 5.74
CA ALA A 126 11.66 -0.74 6.80
C ALA A 126 11.87 0.78 6.66
N GLN A 127 13.11 1.20 6.38
CA GLN A 127 13.44 2.60 6.13
C GLN A 127 12.68 3.14 4.90
N PHE A 128 12.60 2.36 3.83
CA PHE A 128 11.80 2.74 2.66
C PHE A 128 10.33 2.96 3.03
N ALA A 129 9.73 2.07 3.82
CA ALA A 129 8.35 2.22 4.28
C ALA A 129 8.16 3.50 5.13
N ILE A 130 9.05 3.74 6.09
CA ILE A 130 9.00 4.93 6.96
C ILE A 130 9.15 6.22 6.15
N SER A 131 10.12 6.27 5.22
CA SER A 131 10.39 7.49 4.46
C SER A 131 9.29 7.84 3.46
N ASN A 132 8.64 6.83 2.86
CA ASN A 132 7.67 7.05 1.79
C ASN A 132 6.20 7.04 2.28
N PHE A 133 5.91 6.43 3.43
CA PHE A 133 4.53 6.19 3.89
C PHE A 133 4.32 6.53 5.37
N GLN A 134 4.79 7.71 5.80
CA GLN A 134 4.83 8.14 7.21
C GLN A 134 3.49 8.03 7.95
N GLU A 135 2.38 8.35 7.29
CA GLU A 135 1.03 8.33 7.88
C GLU A 135 0.40 6.93 7.92
N SER A 136 1.07 5.90 7.37
CA SER A 136 0.55 4.55 7.35
C SER A 136 0.59 3.92 8.75
N PRO A 137 -0.43 3.12 9.13
CA PRO A 137 -0.37 2.28 10.33
C PRO A 137 0.81 1.31 10.34
N SER A 138 1.35 0.95 9.17
CA SER A 138 2.50 0.05 9.06
C SER A 138 3.82 0.67 9.55
N THR A 139 3.87 1.99 9.75
CA THR A 139 5.08 2.71 10.20
C THR A 139 5.54 2.25 11.59
N GLU A 140 4.61 1.91 12.48
CA GLU A 140 4.94 1.41 13.83
C GLU A 140 5.79 0.14 13.77
N GLU A 141 5.33 -0.85 13.00
CA GLU A 141 6.06 -2.10 12.83
C GLU A 141 7.36 -1.91 12.04
N ALA A 142 7.35 -1.04 11.03
CA ALA A 142 8.56 -0.71 10.28
C ALA A 142 9.66 -0.18 11.21
N LEU A 143 9.32 0.73 12.13
CA LEU A 143 10.26 1.26 13.12
C LEU A 143 10.77 0.16 14.05
N TYR A 144 9.90 -0.75 14.48
CA TYR A 144 10.33 -1.91 15.28
C TYR A 144 11.35 -2.79 14.52
N ILE A 145 11.05 -3.15 13.26
CA ILE A 145 11.96 -3.93 12.41
C ILE A 145 13.29 -3.19 12.22
N LEU A 146 13.23 -1.88 11.99
CA LEU A 146 14.41 -1.06 11.77
C LEU A 146 15.32 -1.05 13.00
N THR A 147 14.75 -0.78 14.18
CA THR A 147 15.47 -0.78 15.46
C THR A 147 16.12 -2.14 15.72
N ARG A 148 15.36 -3.24 15.58
CA ARG A 148 15.89 -4.59 15.77
C ARG A 148 16.93 -4.96 14.73
N SER A 149 16.78 -4.50 13.49
CA SER A 149 17.78 -4.75 12.45
C SER A 149 19.11 -4.06 12.77
N TYR A 150 19.07 -2.81 13.24
CA TYR A 150 20.27 -2.10 13.67
C TYR A 150 20.94 -2.73 14.88
N GLU A 151 20.15 -3.23 15.85
CA GLU A 151 20.66 -4.02 16.98
C GLU A 151 21.45 -5.24 16.50
N GLN A 152 20.88 -6.04 15.59
CA GLN A 152 21.52 -7.25 15.06
C GLN A 152 22.75 -6.95 14.19
N LEU A 153 22.84 -5.74 13.63
CA LEU A 153 24.00 -5.27 12.87
C LEU A 153 25.08 -4.62 13.75
N GLY A 154 24.83 -4.42 15.06
CA GLY A 154 25.74 -3.74 15.97
C GLY A 154 25.86 -2.23 15.74
N LEU A 155 24.84 -1.61 15.16
CA LEU A 155 24.78 -0.18 14.83
C LEU A 155 24.07 0.61 15.93
N SER A 156 24.69 0.71 17.11
CA SER A 156 24.07 1.25 18.34
C SER A 156 23.50 2.66 18.17
N ASP A 157 24.23 3.61 17.57
CA ASP A 157 23.76 4.99 17.40
C ASP A 157 22.45 5.05 16.60
N LEU A 158 22.38 4.29 15.48
CA LEU A 158 21.18 4.23 14.64
C LEU A 158 20.03 3.50 15.33
N GLN A 159 20.34 2.47 16.12
CA GLN A 159 19.36 1.74 16.91
C GLN A 159 18.72 2.63 17.97
N GLU A 160 19.52 3.41 18.71
CA GLU A 160 19.02 4.35 19.72
C GLU A 160 18.14 5.45 19.10
N ASP A 161 18.55 5.98 17.94
CA ASP A 161 17.77 7.00 17.25
C ASP A 161 16.44 6.44 16.71
N ALA A 162 16.45 5.25 16.10
CA ALA A 162 15.22 4.58 15.65
C ALA A 162 14.28 4.28 16.83
N GLN A 163 14.81 3.82 17.96
CA GLN A 163 14.05 3.57 19.19
C GLN A 163 13.43 4.86 19.73
N ARG A 164 14.17 5.97 19.73
CA ARG A 164 13.67 7.29 20.18
C ARG A 164 12.49 7.76 19.33
N VAL A 165 12.59 7.60 18.02
CA VAL A 165 11.49 7.92 17.08
C VAL A 165 10.29 7.03 17.34
N MET A 166 10.49 5.73 17.55
CA MET A 166 9.41 4.79 17.86
C MET A 166 8.67 5.16 19.14
N VAL A 167 9.37 5.35 20.27
CA VAL A 167 8.76 5.69 21.55
C VAL A 167 8.04 7.04 21.50
N LYS A 168 8.59 8.01 20.76
CA LYS A 168 7.97 9.34 20.65
C LYS A 168 6.66 9.32 19.86
N ASN A 169 6.59 8.52 18.79
CA ASN A 169 5.40 8.49 17.91
C ASN A 169 4.39 7.39 18.31
N PHE A 170 4.85 6.33 18.95
CA PHE A 170 4.07 5.15 19.33
C PHE A 170 4.36 4.75 20.79
N PRO A 171 4.01 5.59 21.77
CA PRO A 171 4.29 5.33 23.19
C PRO A 171 3.57 4.08 23.72
N ASP A 172 2.41 3.74 23.15
CA ASP A 172 1.60 2.57 23.52
C ASP A 172 1.89 1.33 22.65
N SER A 173 3.02 1.33 21.94
CA SER A 173 3.39 0.23 21.05
C SER A 173 3.62 -1.07 21.83
N THR A 174 3.03 -2.16 21.36
CA THR A 174 3.16 -3.49 21.97
C THR A 174 4.33 -4.31 21.42
N TYR A 175 4.93 -3.87 20.30
CA TYR A 175 6.04 -4.58 19.64
C TYR A 175 7.29 -4.76 20.51
N PRO A 176 7.72 -3.79 21.35
CA PRO A 176 8.88 -3.98 22.22
C PRO A 176 8.70 -5.14 23.21
N GLU A 177 7.47 -5.37 23.68
CA GLU A 177 7.13 -6.40 24.67
C GLU A 177 6.82 -7.76 24.03
N LEU A 178 6.01 -7.77 22.97
CA LEU A 178 5.48 -8.99 22.36
C LEU A 178 6.29 -9.49 21.16
N GLY A 179 7.15 -8.65 20.59
CA GLY A 179 7.84 -8.95 19.35
C GLY A 179 6.92 -8.94 18.13
N PHE A 180 7.28 -9.69 17.08
CA PHE A 180 6.40 -9.84 15.93
C PHE A 180 5.12 -10.55 16.34
N GLN A 181 3.97 -9.89 16.17
CA GLN A 181 2.66 -10.51 16.32
C GLN A 181 2.39 -11.44 15.13
N ASP A 182 3.08 -12.58 15.11
CA ASP A 182 2.77 -13.68 14.21
C ASP A 182 1.49 -14.31 14.76
N GLY A 183 0.39 -14.26 14.02
CA GLY A 183 -0.89 -14.90 14.38
C GLY A 183 -0.85 -16.44 14.51
N LYS A 184 0.29 -17.02 14.88
CA LYS A 184 0.52 -18.43 15.20
C LYS A 184 -0.20 -18.88 16.46
N ASP A 185 -0.60 -17.96 17.33
CA ASP A 185 -1.33 -18.27 18.56
C ASP A 185 -2.86 -18.21 18.43
N ASP A 186 -3.40 -18.02 17.22
CA ASP A 186 -4.83 -18.12 17.02
C ASP A 186 -5.22 -19.58 16.79
N PRO A 187 -5.86 -20.24 17.77
CA PRO A 187 -6.08 -21.66 17.67
C PRO A 187 -7.14 -21.95 16.62
N TRP A 188 -6.97 -23.08 15.94
CA TRP A 188 -7.83 -23.56 14.84
C TRP A 188 -9.34 -23.58 15.18
N TRP A 189 -9.71 -23.57 16.47
CA TRP A 189 -11.09 -23.57 16.97
C TRP A 189 -11.87 -22.27 17.00
N LYS A 190 -11.27 -21.15 16.65
CA LYS A 190 -12.03 -19.89 16.49
C LYS A 190 -12.72 -19.74 15.13
N LEU A 191 -12.69 -20.76 14.28
CA LEU A 191 -13.25 -20.74 12.92
C LEU A 191 -14.53 -21.58 12.75
N TRP A 192 -15.14 -22.03 13.85
CA TRP A 192 -16.45 -22.70 13.85
C TRP A 192 -17.34 -22.23 15.00
#